data_AF-A0A0A8X3Y0-F1
#
_entry.id   AF-A0A0A8X3Y0-F1
#
_cell.length_a   1.000
_cell.length_b   1.000
_cell.length_c   1.000
_cell.angle_alpha   90.00
_cell.angle_beta   90.00
_cell.angle_gamma   90.00
#
_symmetry.space_group_name_H-M   'P 1'
#
loop_
_entity.id
_entity.type
_entity.pdbx_description
1 polymer ?
#
loop_
_entity_poly.entity_id
_entity_poly.type
_entity_poly.pdbx_seq_one_letter_code
_entity_poly.pdbx_strand_id
1 'polypeptide(L)'
;MRKKIQDLISTVNGNGAHIFYSFENEEKYVDNLIVYVIAAIGLGNHVMIIENDRILPELQKRIKAEFDEEQQEMIHTINNYEFYCYRGNFNKATILSYLENMLAPFLEKNIPIQTWAHVEWRDQEQIIQNLGDYEKEADAMLQTTNLITICSYEANRVPESLKEILLDSHDYYMTDDNIDLIDRKSII
;
A
#
# COMPACT_ATOMS: atom_id res chain seq x y z
N MET A 1 -3.57 -12.69 -11.78
CA MET A 1 -3.85 -11.72 -10.71
C MET A 1 -5.17 -10.97 -10.83
N ARG A 2 -5.57 -10.45 -12.00
CA ARG A 2 -6.83 -9.67 -12.17
C ARG A 2 -8.04 -10.12 -11.35
N LYS A 3 -8.51 -11.35 -11.54
CA LYS A 3 -9.67 -11.86 -10.82
C LYS A 3 -9.43 -11.90 -9.29
N LYS A 4 -8.24 -12.32 -8.84
CA LYS A 4 -7.90 -12.40 -7.41
C LYS A 4 -7.94 -11.02 -6.74
N ILE A 5 -7.42 -9.99 -7.41
CA ILE A 5 -7.44 -8.61 -6.89
C ILE A 5 -8.89 -8.08 -6.83
N GLN A 6 -9.70 -8.34 -7.86
CA GLN A 6 -11.12 -7.96 -7.86
C GLN A 6 -11.91 -8.66 -6.76
N ASP A 7 -11.69 -9.96 -6.57
CA ASP A 7 -12.31 -10.78 -5.53
C ASP A 7 -11.87 -10.27 -4.14
N LEU A 8 -10.59 -9.94 -3.95
CA LEU A 8 -10.06 -9.34 -2.71
C LEU A 8 -10.77 -8.03 -2.38
N ILE A 9 -10.72 -7.04 -3.29
CA ILE A 9 -11.32 -5.72 -3.06
C ILE A 9 -12.81 -5.85 -2.75
N SER A 10 -13.52 -6.71 -3.47
CA SER A 10 -14.95 -6.95 -3.22
C SER A 10 -15.22 -7.57 -1.85
N THR A 11 -14.33 -8.46 -1.39
CA THR A 11 -14.45 -9.15 -0.09
C THR A 11 -14.21 -8.20 1.08
N VAL A 12 -13.26 -7.28 0.95
CA VAL A 12 -12.86 -6.37 2.04
C VAL A 12 -13.54 -4.99 1.95
N ASN A 13 -14.38 -4.78 0.93
CA ASN A 13 -15.10 -3.53 0.74
C ASN A 13 -15.98 -3.19 1.97
N GLY A 14 -15.83 -1.98 2.49
CA GLY A 14 -16.55 -1.48 3.67
C GLY A 14 -15.97 -1.91 5.02
N ASN A 15 -15.08 -2.91 5.08
CA ASN A 15 -14.38 -3.32 6.30
C ASN A 15 -12.90 -2.87 6.30
N GLY A 16 -12.33 -2.60 5.13
CA GLY A 16 -10.90 -2.34 4.97
C GLY A 16 -10.05 -3.61 5.05
N ALA A 17 -8.78 -3.47 4.72
CA ALA A 17 -7.78 -4.52 4.87
C ALA A 17 -6.37 -3.93 4.78
N HIS A 18 -5.46 -4.48 5.57
CA HIS A 18 -4.04 -4.24 5.47
C HIS A 18 -3.37 -5.41 4.71
N ILE A 19 -2.82 -5.15 3.53
CA ILE A 19 -2.33 -6.19 2.61
C ILE A 19 -0.82 -6.05 2.43
N PHE A 20 -0.08 -7.11 2.77
CA PHE A 20 1.36 -7.20 2.53
C PHE A 20 1.60 -7.78 1.14
N TYR A 21 2.06 -6.95 0.20
CA TYR A 21 2.51 -7.39 -1.11
C TYR A 21 4.03 -7.53 -1.17
N SER A 22 4.53 -8.76 -1.28
CA SER A 22 5.94 -9.05 -1.55
C SER A 22 6.13 -9.32 -3.04
N PHE A 23 6.80 -8.41 -3.74
CA PHE A 23 7.00 -8.50 -5.19
C PHE A 23 8.46 -8.83 -5.54
N GLU A 24 8.64 -9.61 -6.60
CA GLU A 24 9.96 -10.01 -7.12
C GLU A 24 10.20 -9.49 -8.53
N ASN A 25 9.14 -9.32 -9.31
CA ASN A 25 9.18 -8.84 -10.68
C ASN A 25 8.48 -7.48 -10.80
N GLU A 26 9.24 -6.48 -11.20
CA GLU A 26 8.74 -5.11 -11.34
C GLU A 26 7.68 -4.92 -12.42
N GLU A 27 7.77 -5.64 -13.54
CA GLU A 27 6.75 -5.58 -14.58
C GLU A 27 5.42 -6.11 -14.04
N LYS A 28 5.45 -7.26 -13.34
CA LYS A 28 4.28 -7.81 -12.66
C LYS A 28 3.77 -6.90 -11.55
N TYR A 29 4.65 -6.23 -10.82
CA TYR A 29 4.29 -5.24 -9.81
C TYR A 29 3.46 -4.11 -10.43
N VAL A 30 3.93 -3.51 -11.53
CA VAL A 30 3.20 -2.44 -12.23
C VAL A 30 1.91 -2.97 -12.85
N ASP A 31 1.89 -4.19 -13.40
CA ASP A 31 0.67 -4.86 -13.88
C ASP A 31 -0.37 -5.01 -12.76
N ASN A 32 0.05 -5.49 -11.59
CA ASN A 32 -0.82 -5.72 -10.45
C ASN A 32 -1.35 -4.40 -9.87
N LEU A 33 -0.50 -3.37 -9.79
CA LEU A 33 -0.88 -2.02 -9.37
C LEU A 33 -1.97 -1.45 -10.30
N ILE A 34 -1.79 -1.53 -11.61
CA ILE A 34 -2.77 -1.02 -12.58
C ILE A 34 -4.09 -1.78 -12.51
N VAL A 35 -4.02 -3.11 -12.40
CA VAL A 35 -5.20 -3.95 -12.20
C VAL A 35 -5.96 -3.55 -10.93
N TYR A 36 -5.25 -3.23 -9.85
CA TYR A 36 -5.85 -2.74 -8.61
C TYR A 36 -6.52 -1.39 -8.80
N VAL A 37 -5.83 -0.43 -9.44
CA VAL A 37 -6.38 0.91 -9.70
C VAL A 37 -7.66 0.83 -10.55
N ILE A 38 -7.67 0.01 -11.60
CA ILE A 38 -8.87 -0.23 -12.42
C ILE A 38 -10.03 -0.73 -11.56
N ALA A 39 -9.77 -1.70 -10.67
CA ALA A 39 -10.80 -2.27 -9.82
C ALA A 39 -11.31 -1.28 -8.76
N ALA A 40 -10.43 -0.50 -8.14
CA ALA A 40 -10.78 0.50 -7.14
C ALA A 40 -11.61 1.66 -7.74
N ILE A 41 -11.17 2.20 -8.88
CA ILE A 41 -11.90 3.25 -9.62
C ILE A 41 -13.24 2.73 -10.14
N GLY A 42 -13.31 1.48 -10.60
CA GLY A 42 -14.57 0.85 -11.01
C GLY A 42 -15.62 0.78 -9.89
N LEU A 43 -15.20 0.86 -8.62
CA LEU A 43 -16.06 0.95 -7.44
C LEU A 43 -16.29 2.40 -6.96
N GLY A 44 -15.80 3.39 -7.69
CA GLY A 44 -15.91 4.81 -7.35
C GLY A 44 -14.90 5.29 -6.30
N ASN A 45 -13.83 4.54 -6.03
CA ASN A 45 -12.80 4.94 -5.08
C ASN A 45 -11.69 5.72 -5.77
N HIS A 46 -11.22 6.77 -5.10
CA HIS A 46 -9.92 7.36 -5.39
C HIS A 46 -8.81 6.40 -4.98
N VAL A 47 -7.64 6.52 -5.62
CA VAL A 47 -6.45 5.72 -5.26
C VAL A 47 -5.27 6.64 -5.02
N MET A 48 -4.68 6.54 -3.82
CA MET A 48 -3.41 7.17 -3.50
C MET A 48 -2.27 6.18 -3.71
N ILE A 49 -1.34 6.51 -4.59
CA ILE A 49 -0.20 5.69 -4.97
C ILE A 49 1.07 6.37 -4.45
N ILE A 50 1.77 5.71 -3.54
CA ILE A 50 3.07 6.15 -3.01
C ILE A 50 4.15 5.30 -3.69
N GLU A 51 4.96 5.91 -4.54
CA GLU A 51 5.90 5.18 -5.43
C GLU A 51 7.22 5.93 -5.62
N ASN A 52 8.29 5.22 -5.98
CA ASN A 52 9.59 5.82 -6.22
C ASN A 52 9.76 6.40 -7.62
N ASP A 53 10.76 7.27 -7.79
CA ASP A 53 11.09 7.93 -9.06
C ASP A 53 11.48 6.97 -10.18
N ARG A 54 11.77 5.71 -9.86
CA ARG A 54 12.21 4.71 -10.83
C ARG A 54 11.01 4.11 -11.55
N ILE A 55 9.94 3.78 -10.82
CA ILE A 55 8.72 3.17 -11.35
C ILE A 55 7.71 4.23 -11.80
N LEU A 56 7.67 5.38 -11.13
CA LEU A 56 6.69 6.44 -11.36
C LEU A 56 6.57 6.90 -12.84
N PRO A 57 7.65 7.02 -13.64
CA PRO A 57 7.53 7.42 -15.04
C PRO A 57 6.75 6.42 -15.91
N GLU A 58 7.02 5.12 -15.77
CA GLU A 58 6.29 4.08 -16.51
C GLU A 58 4.85 3.99 -16.01
N LEU A 59 4.64 4.08 -14.69
CA LEU A 59 3.30 4.11 -14.11
C LEU A 59 2.45 5.27 -14.67
N GLN A 60 3.00 6.49 -14.71
CA GLN A 60 2.30 7.67 -15.26
C GLN A 60 1.96 7.51 -16.74
N LYS A 61 2.86 6.90 -17.53
CA LYS A 61 2.61 6.61 -18.95
C LYS A 61 1.45 5.63 -19.10
N ARG A 62 1.40 4.60 -18.26
CA ARG A 62 0.33 3.60 -18.27
C ARG A 62 -1.00 4.19 -17.83
N ILE A 63 -0.99 5.02 -16.78
CA ILE A 63 -2.18 5.76 -16.31
C ILE A 63 -2.78 6.59 -17.46
N LYS A 64 -1.96 7.36 -18.18
CA LYS A 64 -2.44 8.18 -19.32
C LYS A 64 -2.97 7.35 -20.49
N ALA A 65 -2.52 6.12 -20.65
CA ALA A 65 -2.92 5.25 -21.74
C ALA A 65 -4.20 4.46 -21.43
N GLU A 66 -4.42 4.11 -20.17
CA GLU A 66 -5.50 3.20 -19.75
C GLU A 66 -6.70 3.91 -19.14
N PHE A 67 -6.55 5.15 -18.64
CA PHE A 67 -7.59 5.88 -17.93
C PHE A 67 -7.96 7.17 -18.65
N ASP A 68 -9.25 7.52 -18.66
CA ASP A 68 -9.71 8.81 -19.17
C ASP A 68 -9.40 9.98 -18.21
N GLU A 69 -9.71 11.21 -18.60
CA GLU A 69 -9.38 12.40 -17.81
C GLU A 69 -10.05 12.40 -16.42
N GLU A 70 -11.31 11.96 -16.33
CA GLU A 70 -12.05 11.90 -15.05
C GLU A 70 -11.44 10.84 -14.13
N GLN A 71 -11.11 9.67 -14.67
CA GLN A 71 -10.44 8.61 -13.92
C GLN A 71 -9.02 8.99 -13.50
N GLN A 72 -8.30 9.77 -14.30
CA GLN A 72 -6.97 10.27 -13.94
C GLN A 72 -7.03 11.22 -12.73
N GLU A 73 -8.08 12.04 -12.60
CA GLU A 73 -8.30 12.89 -11.40
C GLU A 73 -8.57 12.07 -10.13
N MET A 74 -8.98 10.80 -10.29
CA MET A 74 -9.17 9.89 -9.17
C MET A 74 -7.86 9.26 -8.65
N ILE A 75 -6.75 9.43 -9.38
CA ILE A 75 -5.45 8.83 -9.09
C ILE A 75 -4.49 9.88 -8.56
N HIS A 76 -4.03 9.69 -7.32
CA HIS A 76 -3.13 10.62 -6.62
C HIS A 76 -1.76 9.97 -6.45
N THR A 77 -0.73 10.46 -7.15
CA THR A 77 0.62 9.92 -7.02
C THR A 77 1.49 10.75 -6.10
N ILE A 78 2.28 10.07 -5.25
CA ILE A 78 3.16 10.67 -4.26
C ILE A 78 4.52 9.99 -4.35
N ASN A 79 5.59 10.77 -4.26
CA ASN A 79 6.93 10.22 -4.24
C ASN A 79 7.22 9.55 -2.87
N ASN A 80 7.66 8.30 -2.88
CA ASN A 80 7.89 7.54 -1.65
C ASN A 80 9.10 8.03 -0.84
N TYR A 81 10.09 8.69 -1.45
CA TYR A 81 11.20 9.31 -0.76
C TYR A 81 10.72 10.51 0.06
N GLU A 82 9.81 11.31 -0.50
CA GLU A 82 9.13 12.37 0.25
C GLU A 82 8.24 11.80 1.35
N PHE A 83 7.65 10.62 1.15
CA PHE A 83 6.80 10.00 2.16
C PHE A 83 7.60 9.39 3.33
N TYR A 84 8.59 8.54 3.04
CA TYR A 84 9.33 7.77 4.06
C TYR A 84 10.61 8.45 4.57
N CYS A 85 11.21 9.34 3.78
CA CYS A 85 12.58 9.83 4.02
C CYS A 85 12.70 11.36 4.10
N TYR A 86 11.60 12.13 4.08
CA TYR A 86 11.64 13.61 4.04
C TYR A 86 12.40 14.28 5.19
N ARG A 87 12.62 13.59 6.32
CA ARG A 87 13.45 14.09 7.45
C ARG A 87 14.78 13.37 7.62
N GLY A 88 15.23 12.63 6.62
CA GLY A 88 16.53 11.94 6.60
C GLY A 88 16.56 10.57 7.26
N ASN A 89 15.58 10.22 8.10
CA ASN A 89 15.45 8.93 8.79
C ASN A 89 14.00 8.43 8.70
N PHE A 90 13.81 7.10 8.72
CA PHE A 90 12.47 6.49 8.83
C PHE A 90 11.91 6.75 10.24
N ASN A 91 10.99 7.71 10.37
CA ASN A 91 10.36 8.09 11.63
C ASN A 91 8.86 7.77 11.59
N LYS A 92 8.46 6.70 12.27
CA LYS A 92 7.07 6.18 12.25
C LYS A 92 6.01 7.25 12.54
N ALA A 93 6.21 8.06 13.58
CA ALA A 93 5.25 9.10 13.99
C ALA A 93 5.08 10.18 12.91
N THR A 94 6.17 10.55 12.23
CA THR A 94 6.12 11.50 11.12
C THR A 94 5.41 10.90 9.91
N ILE A 95 5.71 9.63 9.58
CA ILE A 95 5.12 8.93 8.44
C ILE A 95 3.61 8.76 8.63
N LEU A 96 3.18 8.29 9.81
CA LEU A 96 1.76 8.12 10.14
C LEU A 96 1.02 9.45 10.15
N SER A 97 1.57 10.49 10.79
CA SER A 97 0.96 11.82 10.77
C SER A 97 0.88 12.39 9.35
N TYR A 98 1.87 12.14 8.50
CA TYR A 98 1.83 12.58 7.11
C TYR A 98 0.74 11.83 6.32
N LEU A 99 0.63 10.51 6.49
CA LEU A 99 -0.45 9.71 5.91
C LEU A 99 -1.83 10.21 6.34
N GLU A 100 -2.05 10.44 7.63
CA GLU A 100 -3.30 11.00 8.16
C GLU A 100 -3.64 12.34 7.51
N ASN A 101 -2.66 13.25 7.40
CA ASN A 101 -2.87 14.56 6.77
C ASN A 101 -3.22 14.47 5.28
N MET A 102 -2.65 13.51 4.57
CA MET A 102 -2.95 13.30 3.15
C MET A 102 -4.32 12.65 2.93
N LEU A 103 -4.75 11.78 3.85
CA LEU A 103 -6.06 11.13 3.81
C LEU A 103 -7.18 12.04 4.32
N ALA A 104 -6.89 12.99 5.23
CA ALA A 104 -7.89 13.86 5.85
C ALA A 104 -8.87 14.53 4.86
N PRO A 105 -8.44 15.12 3.72
CA PRO A 105 -9.36 15.74 2.77
C PRO A 105 -10.39 14.78 2.17
N PHE A 106 -10.06 13.49 2.09
CA PHE A 106 -10.95 12.44 1.58
C PHE A 106 -11.87 11.95 2.69
N LEU A 107 -11.31 11.63 3.85
CA LEU A 107 -12.07 11.13 5.00
C LEU A 107 -13.08 12.15 5.52
N GLU A 108 -12.69 13.43 5.67
CA GLU A 108 -13.58 14.50 6.13
C GLU A 108 -14.74 14.77 5.18
N LYS A 109 -14.54 14.53 3.88
CA LYS A 109 -15.56 14.72 2.83
C LYS A 109 -16.32 13.44 2.50
N ASN A 110 -16.04 12.33 3.19
CA ASN A 110 -16.56 11.00 2.88
C ASN A 110 -16.33 10.59 1.42
N ILE A 111 -15.18 10.96 0.86
CA ILE A 111 -14.76 10.53 -0.47
C ILE A 111 -14.08 9.16 -0.30
N PRO A 112 -14.59 8.09 -0.93
CA PRO A 112 -13.98 6.77 -0.84
C PRO A 112 -12.57 6.79 -1.41
N ILE A 113 -11.60 6.28 -0.66
CA ILE A 113 -10.20 6.24 -1.03
C ILE A 113 -9.58 4.91 -0.62
N GLN A 114 -8.59 4.47 -1.39
CA GLN A 114 -7.74 3.31 -1.10
C GLN A 114 -6.27 3.69 -1.33
N THR A 115 -5.34 2.92 -0.77
CA THR A 115 -3.91 3.23 -0.90
C THR A 115 -3.10 2.06 -1.45
N TRP A 116 -2.06 2.40 -2.20
CA TRP A 116 -1.02 1.49 -2.67
C TRP A 116 0.33 2.15 -2.41
N ALA A 117 1.17 1.55 -1.57
CA ALA A 117 2.43 2.14 -1.16
C ALA A 117 3.60 1.20 -1.41
N HIS A 118 4.61 1.65 -2.14
CA HIS A 118 5.91 1.00 -2.21
C HIS A 118 6.77 1.44 -1.02
N VAL A 119 6.85 0.57 -0.02
CA VAL A 119 7.59 0.80 1.21
C VAL A 119 9.09 0.67 0.94
N GLU A 120 9.81 1.78 1.09
CA GLU A 120 11.25 1.81 1.01
C GLU A 120 11.87 2.43 2.25
N TRP A 121 13.03 1.92 2.63
CA TRP A 121 13.81 2.43 3.74
C TRP A 121 15.29 2.50 3.36
N ARG A 122 16.04 3.28 4.13
CA ARG A 122 17.50 3.25 4.09
C ARG A 122 18.02 2.36 5.22
N ASP A 123 19.17 1.75 4.99
CA ASP A 123 19.87 1.04 6.06
C ASP A 123 20.21 2.03 7.18
N GLN A 124 19.68 1.75 8.36
CA GLN A 124 19.92 2.51 9.58
C GLN A 124 19.85 1.58 10.79
N GLU A 125 20.40 2.02 11.90
CA GLU A 125 20.33 1.25 13.15
C GLU A 125 18.88 0.96 13.51
N GLN A 126 18.59 -0.29 13.92
CA GLN A 126 17.27 -0.73 14.36
C GLN A 126 16.15 -0.60 13.30
N ILE A 127 16.48 -0.53 12.00
CA ILE A 127 15.48 -0.35 10.94
C ILE A 127 14.38 -1.43 10.94
N ILE A 128 14.73 -2.70 11.19
CA ILE A 128 13.76 -3.80 11.24
C ILE A 128 12.75 -3.57 12.38
N GLN A 129 13.22 -3.12 13.54
CA GLN A 129 12.35 -2.80 14.67
C GLN A 129 11.46 -1.59 14.37
N ASN A 130 12.03 -0.53 13.78
CA ASN A 130 11.29 0.67 13.42
C ASN A 130 10.21 0.41 12.36
N LEU A 131 10.50 -0.43 11.37
CA LEU A 131 9.53 -0.90 10.38
C LEU A 131 8.45 -1.72 11.08
N GLY A 132 8.83 -2.72 11.87
CA GLY A 132 7.86 -3.56 12.58
C GLY A 132 6.92 -2.80 13.50
N ASP A 133 7.43 -1.78 14.20
CA ASP A 133 6.62 -0.88 15.01
C ASP A 133 5.67 -0.03 14.17
N TYR A 134 6.14 0.49 13.04
CA TYR A 134 5.32 1.25 12.10
C TYR A 134 4.16 0.41 11.57
N GLU A 135 4.41 -0.82 11.16
CA GLU A 135 3.37 -1.70 10.59
C GLU A 135 2.28 -2.05 11.60
N LYS A 136 2.65 -2.25 12.86
CA LYS A 136 1.69 -2.50 13.95
C LYS A 136 0.83 -1.28 14.25
N GLU A 137 1.43 -0.09 14.26
CA GLU A 137 0.70 1.17 14.46
C GLU A 137 -0.19 1.51 13.24
N ALA A 138 0.31 1.24 12.02
CA ALA A 138 -0.46 1.38 10.79
C ALA A 138 -1.67 0.43 10.79
N ASP A 139 -1.49 -0.85 11.13
CA ASP A 139 -2.60 -1.82 11.24
C ASP A 139 -3.68 -1.34 12.23
N ALA A 140 -3.28 -0.85 13.40
CA ALA A 140 -4.23 -0.30 14.39
C ALA A 140 -4.98 0.94 13.86
N MET A 141 -4.29 1.84 13.14
CA MET A 141 -4.91 3.01 12.50
C MET A 141 -5.90 2.58 11.40
N LEU A 142 -5.53 1.62 10.56
CA LEU A 142 -6.34 1.15 9.43
C LEU A 142 -7.62 0.44 9.87
N GLN A 143 -7.57 -0.32 10.97
CA GLN A 143 -8.76 -0.95 11.57
C GLN A 143 -9.84 0.06 11.98
N THR A 144 -9.49 1.33 12.22
CA THR A 144 -10.45 2.37 12.58
C THR A 144 -11.01 3.14 11.38
N THR A 145 -10.40 3.01 10.21
CA THR A 145 -10.71 3.82 9.01
C THR A 145 -11.38 3.03 7.88
N ASN A 146 -11.54 1.71 8.04
CA ASN A 146 -12.04 0.78 7.00
C ASN A 146 -11.32 0.94 5.64
N LEU A 147 -10.05 1.37 5.69
CA LEU A 147 -9.25 1.66 4.51
C LEU A 147 -8.65 0.37 3.94
N ILE A 148 -8.66 0.24 2.61
CA ILE A 148 -7.90 -0.79 1.92
C ILE A 148 -6.51 -0.22 1.60
N THR A 149 -5.49 -0.85 2.12
CA THR A 149 -4.09 -0.43 2.00
C THR A 149 -3.25 -1.60 1.54
N ILE A 150 -2.55 -1.43 0.42
CA ILE A 150 -1.53 -2.37 -0.05
C ILE A 150 -0.15 -1.79 0.27
N CYS A 151 0.57 -2.43 1.17
CA CYS A 151 1.96 -2.15 1.49
C CYS A 151 2.85 -3.12 0.70
N SER A 152 3.59 -2.57 -0.26
CA SER A 152 4.41 -3.33 -1.21
C SER A 152 5.89 -3.25 -0.86
N TYR A 153 6.58 -4.39 -0.89
CA TYR A 153 7.99 -4.51 -0.56
C TYR A 153 8.70 -5.35 -1.60
N GLU A 154 9.86 -4.89 -2.06
CA GLU A 154 10.77 -5.72 -2.85
C GLU A 154 11.21 -6.93 -2.01
N ALA A 155 10.86 -8.13 -2.42
CA ALA A 155 11.06 -9.36 -1.64
C ALA A 155 12.53 -9.56 -1.24
N ASN A 156 13.47 -9.22 -2.13
CA ASN A 156 14.91 -9.33 -1.89
C ASN A 156 15.44 -8.40 -0.78
N ARG A 157 14.68 -7.37 -0.42
CA ARG A 157 15.04 -6.41 0.63
C ARG A 157 14.46 -6.78 1.98
N VAL A 158 13.50 -7.71 2.04
CA VAL A 158 12.82 -8.10 3.26
C VAL A 158 13.54 -9.31 3.90
N PRO A 159 14.31 -9.13 4.98
CA PRO A 159 14.88 -10.26 5.71
C PRO A 159 13.77 -11.07 6.39
N GLU A 160 14.02 -12.36 6.65
CA GLU A 160 13.02 -13.26 7.25
C GLU A 160 12.44 -12.72 8.56
N SER A 161 13.27 -12.11 9.41
CA SER A 161 12.82 -11.50 10.67
C SER A 161 11.84 -10.34 10.46
N LEU A 162 11.95 -9.59 9.36
CA LEU A 162 10.97 -8.55 9.02
C LEU A 162 9.72 -9.18 8.41
N LYS A 163 9.90 -10.20 7.55
CA LYS A 163 8.79 -10.93 6.93
C LYS A 163 7.83 -11.52 7.96
N GLU A 164 8.34 -12.10 9.04
CA GLU A 164 7.52 -12.60 10.15
C GLU A 164 6.66 -11.48 10.77
N ILE A 165 7.24 -10.29 11.00
CA ILE A 165 6.51 -9.15 11.56
C ILE A 165 5.44 -8.64 10.58
N LEU A 166 5.75 -8.60 9.28
CA LEU A 166 4.81 -8.20 8.25
C LEU A 166 3.64 -9.16 8.19
N LEU A 167 3.90 -10.47 8.21
CA LEU A 167 2.84 -11.48 8.25
C LEU A 167 1.97 -11.35 9.52
N ASP A 168 2.55 -11.01 10.68
CA ASP A 168 1.75 -10.82 11.90
C ASP A 168 0.93 -9.51 11.92
N SER A 169 1.27 -8.52 11.08
CA SER A 169 0.65 -7.18 11.07
C SER A 169 -0.33 -6.94 9.91
N HIS A 170 -0.57 -7.93 9.05
CA HIS A 170 -1.40 -7.80 7.86
C HIS A 170 -2.51 -8.86 7.81
N ASP A 171 -3.57 -8.57 7.06
CA ASP A 171 -4.72 -9.47 6.83
C ASP A 171 -4.47 -10.44 5.67
N TYR A 172 -3.80 -9.98 4.63
CA TYR A 172 -3.54 -10.75 3.42
C TYR A 172 -2.08 -10.68 3.03
N TYR A 173 -1.57 -11.79 2.52
CA TYR A 173 -0.27 -11.89 1.88
C TYR A 173 -0.46 -12.00 0.37
N MET A 174 0.02 -11.01 -0.36
CA MET A 174 0.02 -10.95 -1.80
C MET A 174 1.44 -11.19 -2.33
N THR A 175 1.54 -11.94 -3.41
CA THR A 175 2.73 -12.10 -4.23
C THR A 175 2.41 -11.74 -5.67
N ASP A 176 3.39 -11.80 -6.55
CA ASP A 176 3.19 -11.47 -7.97
C ASP A 176 2.10 -12.30 -8.65
N ASP A 177 1.81 -13.50 -8.14
CA ASP A 177 0.89 -14.47 -8.75
C ASP A 177 -0.20 -14.99 -7.78
N ASN A 178 -0.15 -14.67 -6.49
CA ASN A 178 -1.12 -15.16 -5.50
C ASN A 178 -1.56 -14.12 -4.47
N ILE A 179 -2.70 -14.40 -3.81
CA ILE A 179 -3.21 -13.67 -2.66
C ILE A 179 -3.77 -14.71 -1.70
N ASP A 180 -3.25 -14.74 -0.48
CA ASP A 180 -3.67 -15.66 0.58
C ASP A 180 -4.10 -14.86 1.81
N LEU A 181 -5.16 -15.31 2.49
CA LEU A 181 -5.53 -14.79 3.81
C LEU A 181 -4.47 -15.24 4.82
N ILE A 182 -4.04 -14.33 5.69
CA ILE A 182 -3.09 -14.62 6.76
C ILE A 182 -3.88 -15.10 7.98
N ASP A 183 -3.50 -16.26 8.51
CA ASP A 183 -3.93 -16.72 9.83
C ASP A 183 -3.08 -16.01 10.90
N ARG A 184 -3.53 -14.83 11.33
CA ARG A 184 -2.84 -14.06 12.37
C ARG A 184 -2.78 -14.91 13.63
N LYS A 185 -1.58 -15.19 14.14
CA LYS A 185 -1.43 -15.85 15.43
C LYS A 185 -2.14 -15.00 16.47
N SER A 186 -3.27 -15.49 16.99
CA SER A 186 -4.02 -14.81 18.05
C SER A 186 -3.05 -14.55 19.19
N ILE A 187 -2.81 -13.28 19.49
CA ILE A 187 -2.08 -12.89 20.70
C ILE A 187 -3.03 -13.19 21.86
N ILE A 188 -2.83 -14.36 22.49
CA ILE A 188 -3.48 -14.76 23.75
C ILE A 188 -2.77 -14.04 24.90
#